data_AF-A0A975SYG2-F1
#
_entry.id   AF-A0A975SYG2-F1
#
_cell.length_a   1.000
_cell.length_b   1.000
_cell.length_c   1.000
_cell.angle_alpha   90.00
_cell.angle_beta   90.00
_cell.angle_gamma   90.00
#
_symmetry.space_group_name_H-M   'P 1'
#
loop_
_entity.id
_entity.type
_entity.pdbx_description
1 polymer ?
#
loop_
_entity_poly.entity_id
_entity_poly.type
_entity_poly.pdbx_seq_one_letter_code
_entity_poly.pdbx_strand_id
1 'polypeptide(L)'
;MPALLGLLVLLLVGFTGWQALQAKTELEKVAGDFDALGGQIASGDLPAARATLAEAQTNARASVRHTRGPGWWVAARLPQLGPNVEAIRTVAGTTQRLADGVLPDVVSTAATLSPDSLRPVDGRIDLAPIAASEPAVVRAASRLATESDRVQRIDPTPLVTQIAAPVEELQTRIADAADLADRASRAVRLLPPMLGGDGRRTYLFLFQNNAEVRATGGIPGAFATITADRGRLTLGRQDDARTIGEFRRPPTPLTAEERAVFGPGLGLFPQDVNFTPDFPRSAQLVSGMYRATNRRTVDGVVSVDPVALSYLLRGTGPVRASGRELTADNAVQLLLSQVYADIADPDRQNVFFDAAARSVFDAVSSGTGDPRTLLEGLVTSASERRLLVWSAHPGEQRLLAPTALGGGLAAHDPHAPQVGVYLNAALPYKLDYYLDHEVAVRSVSCVGDRQQLTTTVTLRSTVPKDLSSLSEYVAPRAVPLFGAGTIATTVYFFAPEGGSLRWLSVDGEREKVVRQSLDGRTVFARTITLKRGQQRSLTVDVLAGPGQTGTPEVRTTPGVRSTGLGAIQTSACS
;
A
#
# COMPACT_ATOMS: atom_id res chain seq x y z
N MET A 1 -69.53 -7.80 2.41
CA MET A 1 -68.28 -8.12 1.67
C MET A 1 -67.22 -7.01 1.68
N PRO A 2 -67.50 -5.73 1.34
CA PRO A 2 -66.44 -4.71 1.23
C PRO A 2 -65.75 -4.35 2.56
N ALA A 3 -66.47 -4.34 3.69
CA ALA A 3 -65.90 -4.07 5.01
C ALA A 3 -64.92 -5.16 5.50
N LEU A 4 -65.21 -6.42 5.16
CA LEU A 4 -64.39 -7.58 5.53
C LEU A 4 -63.08 -7.62 4.71
N LEU A 5 -63.16 -7.22 3.44
CA LEU A 5 -62.00 -7.05 2.56
C LEU A 5 -61.10 -5.91 3.05
N GLY A 6 -61.68 -4.78 3.47
CA GLY A 6 -60.94 -3.65 4.03
C GLY A 6 -60.20 -3.99 5.33
N LEU A 7 -60.82 -4.75 6.23
CA LEU A 7 -60.19 -5.21 7.47
C LEU A 7 -59.02 -6.17 7.20
N LEU A 8 -59.17 -7.10 6.24
CA LEU A 8 -58.10 -8.01 5.82
C LEU A 8 -56.90 -7.27 5.24
N VAL A 9 -57.14 -6.23 4.44
CA VAL A 9 -56.07 -5.36 3.90
C VAL A 9 -55.36 -4.60 5.02
N LEU A 10 -56.09 -4.03 5.98
CA LEU A 10 -55.49 -3.32 7.13
C LEU A 10 -54.66 -4.25 8.02
N LEU A 11 -55.15 -5.46 8.30
CA LEU A 11 -54.40 -6.46 9.05
C LEU A 11 -53.15 -6.93 8.30
N LEU A 12 -53.25 -7.10 6.97
CA LEU A 12 -52.11 -7.46 6.13
C LEU A 12 -51.04 -6.36 6.13
N VAL A 13 -51.46 -5.09 5.98
CA VAL A 13 -50.56 -3.92 6.02
C VAL A 13 -49.93 -3.78 7.41
N GLY A 14 -50.72 -3.86 8.48
CA GLY A 14 -50.24 -3.77 9.86
C GLY A 14 -49.26 -4.91 10.21
N PHE A 15 -49.57 -6.14 9.82
CA PHE A 15 -48.70 -7.29 10.01
C PHE A 15 -47.40 -7.16 9.20
N THR A 16 -47.46 -6.66 7.96
CA THR A 16 -46.27 -6.43 7.12
C THR A 16 -45.42 -5.30 7.68
N GLY A 17 -46.02 -4.23 8.19
CA GLY A 17 -45.33 -3.15 8.89
C GLY A 17 -44.63 -3.64 10.17
N TRP A 18 -45.31 -4.48 10.96
CA TRP A 18 -44.69 -5.13 12.13
C TRP A 18 -43.53 -6.04 11.72
N GLN A 19 -43.68 -6.85 10.67
CA GLN A 19 -42.59 -7.66 10.14
C GLN A 19 -41.40 -6.82 9.64
N ALA A 20 -41.64 -5.68 8.99
CA ALA A 20 -40.59 -4.76 8.58
C ALA A 20 -39.83 -4.18 9.79
N LEU A 21 -40.52 -3.82 10.87
CA LEU A 21 -39.89 -3.38 12.12
C LEU A 21 -39.05 -4.50 12.75
N GLN A 22 -39.56 -5.74 12.80
CA GLN A 22 -38.79 -6.87 13.29
C GLN A 22 -37.54 -7.13 12.44
N ALA A 23 -37.67 -7.10 11.10
CA ALA A 23 -36.53 -7.25 10.20
C ALA A 23 -35.46 -6.17 10.44
N LYS A 24 -35.88 -4.91 10.65
CA LYS A 24 -34.98 -3.81 11.01
C LYS A 24 -34.26 -4.07 12.32
N THR A 25 -34.99 -4.40 13.40
CA THR A 25 -34.40 -4.68 14.70
C THR A 25 -33.38 -5.83 14.63
N GLU A 26 -33.70 -6.90 13.90
CA GLU A 26 -32.78 -8.03 13.75
C GLU A 26 -31.55 -7.66 12.92
N LEU A 27 -31.67 -6.82 11.89
CA LEU A 27 -30.52 -6.32 11.14
C LEU A 27 -29.62 -5.39 11.97
N GLU A 28 -30.21 -4.51 12.79
CA GLU A 28 -29.46 -3.64 13.71
C GLU A 28 -28.68 -4.46 14.74
N LYS A 29 -29.27 -5.53 15.28
CA LYS A 29 -28.56 -6.48 16.15
C LYS A 29 -27.39 -7.12 15.42
N VAL A 30 -27.59 -7.65 14.21
CA VAL A 30 -26.50 -8.31 13.47
C VAL A 30 -25.36 -7.33 13.15
N ALA A 31 -25.66 -6.07 12.82
CA ALA A 31 -24.63 -5.06 12.64
C ALA A 31 -23.79 -4.87 13.92
N GLY A 32 -24.45 -4.78 15.07
CA GLY A 32 -23.78 -4.76 16.38
C GLY A 32 -22.97 -6.03 16.66
N ASP A 33 -23.51 -7.21 16.31
CA ASP A 33 -22.83 -8.50 16.46
C ASP A 33 -21.56 -8.56 15.58
N PHE A 34 -21.60 -8.02 14.36
CA PHE A 34 -20.44 -7.96 13.46
C PHE A 34 -19.35 -7.05 14.01
N ASP A 35 -19.71 -5.87 14.52
CA ASP A 35 -18.78 -4.93 15.15
C ASP A 35 -18.15 -5.54 16.42
N ALA A 36 -18.95 -6.18 17.26
CA ALA A 36 -18.48 -6.90 18.46
C ALA A 36 -17.53 -8.05 18.11
N LEU A 37 -17.87 -8.85 17.09
CA LEU A 37 -17.06 -9.96 16.62
C LEU A 37 -15.71 -9.49 16.09
N GLY A 38 -15.67 -8.37 15.36
CA GLY A 38 -14.41 -7.73 14.95
C GLY A 38 -13.52 -7.37 16.14
N GLY A 39 -14.09 -6.74 17.17
CA GLY A 39 -13.38 -6.38 18.40
C GLY A 39 -12.88 -7.59 19.20
N GLN A 40 -13.70 -8.63 19.34
CA GLN A 40 -13.37 -9.88 20.05
C GLN A 40 -12.27 -10.67 19.33
N ILE A 41 -12.31 -10.73 18.00
CA ILE A 41 -11.22 -11.34 17.21
C ILE A 41 -9.93 -10.53 17.36
N ALA A 42 -10.03 -9.20 17.30
CA ALA A 42 -8.87 -8.33 17.46
C ALA A 42 -8.24 -8.43 18.85
N SER A 43 -9.01 -8.71 19.91
CA SER A 43 -8.52 -8.91 21.27
C SER A 43 -8.12 -10.36 21.58
N GLY A 44 -8.47 -11.32 20.72
CA GLY A 44 -8.21 -12.75 20.93
C GLY A 44 -9.25 -13.45 21.81
N ASP A 45 -10.39 -12.81 22.13
CA ASP A 45 -11.49 -13.41 22.90
C ASP A 45 -12.35 -14.34 22.03
N LEU A 46 -11.78 -15.49 21.69
CA LEU A 46 -12.44 -16.51 20.86
C LEU A 46 -13.70 -17.12 21.51
N PRO A 47 -13.77 -17.34 22.83
CA PRO A 47 -15.01 -17.74 23.49
C PRO A 47 -16.15 -16.74 23.25
N ALA A 48 -15.90 -15.44 23.45
CA ALA A 48 -16.91 -14.41 23.18
C ALA A 48 -17.26 -14.33 21.68
N ALA A 49 -16.25 -14.39 20.80
CA ALA A 49 -16.46 -14.39 19.34
C ALA A 49 -17.36 -15.53 18.88
N ARG A 50 -17.24 -16.73 19.46
CA ARG A 50 -18.11 -17.88 19.14
C ARG A 50 -19.54 -17.68 19.62
N ALA A 51 -19.72 -17.08 20.81
CA ALA A 51 -21.05 -16.77 21.34
C ALA A 51 -21.75 -15.71 20.47
N THR A 52 -21.07 -14.60 20.19
CA THR A 52 -21.57 -13.52 19.31
C THR A 52 -21.84 -14.03 17.89
N LEU A 53 -21.03 -14.93 17.35
CA LEU A 53 -21.32 -15.57 16.06
C LEU A 53 -22.64 -16.35 16.06
N ALA A 54 -22.94 -17.09 17.14
CA ALA A 54 -24.20 -17.84 17.24
C ALA A 54 -25.43 -16.92 17.33
N GLU A 55 -25.28 -15.79 18.02
CA GLU A 55 -26.30 -14.72 18.08
C GLU A 55 -26.50 -14.09 16.69
N ALA A 56 -25.41 -13.70 16.02
CA ALA A 56 -25.43 -13.15 14.67
C ALA A 56 -26.15 -14.07 13.68
N GLN A 57 -25.87 -15.39 13.73
CA GLN A 57 -26.55 -16.38 12.89
C GLN A 57 -28.04 -16.47 13.18
N THR A 58 -28.43 -16.39 14.45
CA THR A 58 -29.84 -16.45 14.87
C THR A 58 -30.60 -15.21 14.39
N ASN A 59 -30.06 -14.03 14.65
CA ASN A 59 -30.62 -12.73 14.27
C ASN A 59 -30.68 -12.59 12.73
N ALA A 60 -29.64 -13.02 12.01
CA ALA A 60 -29.60 -12.96 10.56
C ALA A 60 -30.62 -13.90 9.89
N ARG A 61 -30.82 -15.11 10.43
CA ARG A 61 -31.90 -15.99 9.94
C ARG A 61 -33.28 -15.42 10.27
N ALA A 62 -33.43 -14.72 11.40
CA ALA A 62 -34.68 -14.07 11.78
C ALA A 62 -35.02 -12.90 10.83
N SER A 63 -34.06 -12.06 10.47
CA SER A 63 -34.28 -10.96 9.52
C SER A 63 -34.79 -11.46 8.16
N VAL A 64 -34.25 -12.58 7.64
CA VAL A 64 -34.74 -13.19 6.41
C VAL A 64 -36.17 -13.74 6.54
N ARG A 65 -36.55 -14.31 7.70
CA ARG A 65 -37.93 -14.76 7.92
C ARG A 65 -38.91 -13.59 7.94
N HIS A 66 -38.53 -12.47 8.54
CA HIS A 66 -39.35 -11.27 8.65
C HIS A 66 -39.46 -10.44 7.35
N THR A 67 -38.75 -10.82 6.28
CA THR A 67 -38.82 -10.17 4.96
C THR A 67 -39.58 -11.00 3.91
N ARG A 68 -40.28 -12.05 4.37
CA ARG A 68 -41.09 -12.98 3.59
C ARG A 68 -42.55 -12.92 4.02
N GLY A 69 -43.45 -13.25 3.10
CA GLY A 69 -44.89 -13.39 3.37
C GLY A 69 -45.77 -12.71 2.32
N PRO A 70 -47.10 -12.87 2.43
CA PRO A 70 -48.04 -12.36 1.44
C PRO A 70 -47.99 -10.84 1.27
N GLY A 71 -47.86 -10.09 2.37
CA GLY A 71 -47.80 -8.63 2.29
C GLY A 71 -46.50 -8.11 1.66
N TRP A 72 -45.37 -8.76 1.97
CA TRP A 72 -44.11 -8.51 1.26
C TRP A 72 -44.16 -8.89 -0.22
N TRP A 73 -44.95 -9.90 -0.60
CA TRP A 73 -45.17 -10.29 -2.00
C TRP A 73 -45.97 -9.24 -2.76
N VAL A 74 -46.97 -8.63 -2.11
CA VAL A 74 -47.75 -7.51 -2.67
C VAL A 74 -46.90 -6.26 -2.77
N ALA A 75 -46.21 -5.88 -1.69
CA ALA A 75 -45.38 -4.67 -1.64
C ALA A 75 -44.26 -4.70 -2.71
N ALA A 76 -43.68 -5.88 -2.97
CA ALA A 76 -42.67 -6.05 -4.01
C ALA A 76 -43.14 -5.75 -5.44
N ARG A 77 -44.46 -5.73 -5.70
CA ARG A 77 -45.04 -5.47 -7.04
C ARG A 77 -45.45 -4.02 -7.25
N LEU A 78 -45.41 -3.20 -6.21
CA LEU A 78 -45.80 -1.80 -6.30
C LEU A 78 -44.61 -0.97 -6.80
N PRO A 79 -44.77 -0.10 -7.81
CA PRO A 79 -43.65 0.65 -8.39
C PRO A 79 -42.82 1.45 -7.38
N GLN A 80 -43.48 2.04 -6.36
CA GLN A 80 -42.82 2.86 -5.34
C GLN A 80 -42.22 2.04 -4.17
N LEU A 81 -42.70 0.82 -3.92
CA LEU A 81 -42.26 -0.01 -2.78
C LEU A 81 -41.39 -1.20 -3.20
N GLY A 82 -41.46 -1.62 -4.46
CA GLY A 82 -40.72 -2.75 -5.02
C GLY A 82 -39.21 -2.65 -4.77
N PRO A 83 -38.55 -1.55 -5.18
CA PRO A 83 -37.11 -1.36 -4.97
C PRO A 83 -36.71 -1.44 -3.48
N ASN A 84 -37.51 -0.85 -2.60
CA ASN A 84 -37.30 -0.87 -1.15
C ASN A 84 -37.38 -2.31 -0.58
N VAL A 85 -38.38 -3.09 -1.02
CA VAL A 85 -38.53 -4.49 -0.60
C VAL A 85 -37.38 -5.36 -1.12
N GLU A 86 -36.94 -5.14 -2.35
CA GLU A 86 -35.81 -5.87 -2.93
C GLU A 86 -34.49 -5.54 -2.23
N ALA A 87 -34.24 -4.27 -1.91
CA ALA A 87 -33.09 -3.84 -1.13
C ALA A 87 -33.08 -4.52 0.25
N ILE A 88 -34.18 -4.45 1.01
CA ILE A 88 -34.29 -5.09 2.33
C ILE A 88 -34.04 -6.60 2.27
N ARG A 89 -34.64 -7.29 1.29
CA ARG A 89 -34.44 -8.74 1.11
C ARG A 89 -33.00 -9.08 0.74
N THR A 90 -32.37 -8.25 -0.09
CA THR A 90 -30.97 -8.42 -0.48
C THR A 90 -30.05 -8.27 0.72
N VAL A 91 -30.23 -7.20 1.50
CA VAL A 91 -29.49 -6.96 2.75
C VAL A 91 -29.66 -8.13 3.72
N ALA A 92 -30.89 -8.50 4.07
CA ALA A 92 -31.16 -9.62 4.98
C ALA A 92 -30.55 -10.94 4.49
N GLY A 93 -30.68 -11.24 3.19
CA GLY A 93 -30.08 -12.42 2.60
C GLY A 93 -28.56 -12.41 2.64
N THR A 94 -27.92 -11.26 2.38
CA THR A 94 -26.47 -11.08 2.44
C THR A 94 -25.98 -11.25 3.87
N THR A 95 -26.59 -10.57 4.84
CA THR A 95 -26.28 -10.71 6.26
C THR A 95 -26.34 -12.17 6.72
N GLN A 96 -27.38 -12.91 6.32
CA GLN A 96 -27.48 -14.34 6.62
C GLN A 96 -26.33 -15.15 5.99
N ARG A 97 -26.03 -14.94 4.70
CA ARG A 97 -24.95 -15.68 4.02
C ARG A 97 -23.57 -15.38 4.61
N LEU A 98 -23.33 -14.16 5.07
CA LEU A 98 -22.10 -13.79 5.76
C LEU A 98 -22.01 -14.47 7.13
N ALA A 99 -23.08 -14.42 7.94
CA ALA A 99 -23.12 -15.05 9.26
C ALA A 99 -23.02 -16.59 9.21
N ASP A 100 -23.69 -17.21 8.23
CA ASP A 100 -23.70 -18.67 8.07
C ASP A 100 -22.44 -19.18 7.33
N GLY A 101 -21.82 -18.37 6.48
CA GLY A 101 -20.84 -18.86 5.50
C GLY A 101 -19.46 -18.20 5.49
N VAL A 102 -19.29 -17.00 6.06
CA VAL A 102 -17.99 -16.28 6.10
C VAL A 102 -17.47 -16.23 7.53
N LEU A 103 -18.27 -15.73 8.47
CA LEU A 103 -17.83 -15.53 9.85
C LEU A 103 -17.32 -16.80 10.57
N PRO A 104 -17.87 -18.01 10.33
CA PRO A 104 -17.29 -19.24 10.89
C PRO A 104 -15.85 -19.51 10.40
N ASP A 105 -15.57 -19.27 9.12
CA ASP A 105 -14.22 -19.40 8.55
C ASP A 105 -13.27 -18.34 9.17
N VAL A 106 -13.76 -17.12 9.43
CA VAL A 106 -12.98 -16.06 10.09
C VAL A 106 -12.66 -16.41 11.54
N VAL A 107 -13.66 -16.82 12.34
CA VAL A 107 -13.47 -17.17 13.76
C VAL A 107 -12.56 -18.40 13.91
N SER A 108 -12.69 -19.40 13.04
CA SER A 108 -11.81 -20.58 13.05
C SER A 108 -10.38 -20.24 12.63
N THR A 109 -10.20 -19.35 11.65
CA THR A 109 -8.87 -18.85 11.25
C THR A 109 -8.23 -18.07 12.39
N ALA A 110 -8.96 -17.17 13.07
CA ALA A 110 -8.45 -16.42 14.22
C ALA A 110 -7.98 -17.32 15.38
N ALA A 111 -8.54 -18.54 15.48
CA ALA A 111 -8.10 -19.53 16.46
C ALA A 111 -6.79 -20.24 16.10
N THR A 112 -6.40 -20.23 14.82
CA THR A 112 -5.20 -20.92 14.32
C THR A 112 -4.07 -19.95 13.99
N LEU A 113 -4.42 -18.76 13.50
CA LEU A 113 -3.50 -17.73 13.04
C LEU A 113 -3.68 -16.46 13.88
N SER A 114 -2.71 -16.20 14.75
CA SER A 114 -2.60 -14.99 15.57
C SER A 114 -1.25 -14.29 15.35
N PRO A 115 -1.10 -13.00 15.72
CA PRO A 115 0.20 -12.34 15.70
C PRO A 115 1.30 -13.12 16.45
N ASP A 116 0.98 -13.73 17.59
CA ASP A 116 1.92 -14.54 18.35
C ASP A 116 2.32 -15.84 17.63
N SER A 117 1.41 -16.47 16.86
CA SER A 117 1.74 -17.65 16.06
C SER A 117 2.73 -17.37 14.92
N LEU A 118 2.81 -16.11 14.49
CA LEU A 118 3.74 -15.64 13.46
C LEU A 118 5.09 -15.21 14.04
N ARG A 119 5.24 -15.19 15.37
CA ARG A 119 6.49 -14.82 16.03
C ARG A 119 7.57 -15.83 15.65
N PRO A 120 8.72 -15.39 15.09
CA PRO A 120 9.85 -16.26 14.87
C PRO A 120 10.37 -16.88 16.18
N VAL A 121 10.71 -18.17 16.14
CA VAL A 121 11.41 -18.87 17.23
C VAL A 121 12.71 -19.42 16.65
N ASP A 122 13.84 -19.05 17.24
CA ASP A 122 15.19 -19.44 16.78
C ASP A 122 15.41 -19.20 15.27
N GLY A 123 15.00 -18.03 14.77
CA GLY A 123 15.14 -17.67 13.35
C GLY A 123 14.09 -18.27 12.43
N ARG A 124 13.10 -19.02 12.95
CA ARG A 124 12.10 -19.75 12.15
C ARG A 124 10.67 -19.27 12.44
N ILE A 125 9.94 -18.93 11.37
CA ILE A 125 8.49 -18.73 11.40
C ILE A 125 7.82 -20.10 11.14
N ASP A 126 6.84 -20.48 11.95
CA ASP A 126 6.05 -21.68 11.68
C ASP A 126 5.07 -21.42 10.54
N LEU A 127 5.25 -22.14 9.43
CA LEU A 127 4.43 -21.98 8.23
C LEU A 127 3.15 -22.82 8.30
N ALA A 128 3.07 -23.81 9.19
CA ALA A 128 1.94 -24.73 9.25
C ALA A 128 0.61 -24.04 9.58
N PRO A 129 0.50 -23.10 10.53
CA PRO A 129 -0.74 -22.38 10.79
C PRO A 129 -1.20 -21.53 9.59
N ILE A 130 -0.25 -20.93 8.86
CA ILE A 130 -0.54 -20.11 7.67
C ILE A 130 -1.10 -21.00 6.56
N ALA A 131 -0.42 -22.11 6.25
CA ALA A 131 -0.83 -23.05 5.22
C ALA A 131 -2.18 -23.72 5.56
N ALA A 132 -2.40 -24.08 6.82
CA ALA A 132 -3.67 -24.67 7.27
C ALA A 132 -4.86 -23.70 7.16
N SER A 133 -4.61 -22.39 7.29
CA SER A 133 -5.62 -21.34 7.19
C SER A 133 -5.98 -20.99 5.75
N GLU A 134 -5.11 -21.27 4.78
CA GLU A 134 -5.30 -20.86 3.37
C GLU A 134 -6.70 -21.23 2.84
N PRO A 135 -7.18 -22.49 2.91
CA PRO A 135 -8.47 -22.84 2.32
C PRO A 135 -9.65 -22.05 2.91
N ALA A 136 -9.62 -21.75 4.21
CA ALA A 136 -10.68 -21.01 4.89
C ALA A 136 -10.67 -19.53 4.49
N VAL A 137 -9.50 -18.88 4.55
CA VAL A 137 -9.34 -17.47 4.19
C VAL A 137 -9.70 -17.23 2.72
N VAL A 138 -9.29 -18.13 1.84
CA VAL A 138 -9.58 -18.05 0.40
C VAL A 138 -11.08 -18.16 0.11
N ARG A 139 -11.78 -19.09 0.77
CA ARG A 139 -13.24 -19.22 0.65
C ARG A 139 -13.95 -17.99 1.21
N ALA A 140 -13.53 -17.50 2.37
CA ALA A 140 -14.09 -16.31 2.99
C ALA A 140 -13.96 -15.09 2.05
N ALA A 141 -12.78 -14.85 1.49
CA ALA A 141 -12.54 -13.77 0.53
C ALA A 141 -13.43 -13.87 -0.72
N SER A 142 -13.53 -15.05 -1.33
CA SER A 142 -14.37 -15.27 -2.51
C SER A 142 -15.87 -15.06 -2.23
N ARG A 143 -16.36 -15.54 -1.09
CA ARG A 143 -17.76 -15.34 -0.67
C ARG A 143 -18.04 -13.86 -0.38
N LEU A 144 -17.13 -13.19 0.32
CA LEU A 144 -17.30 -11.78 0.68
C LEU A 144 -17.28 -10.88 -0.56
N ALA A 145 -16.41 -11.15 -1.54
CA ALA A 145 -16.44 -10.47 -2.83
C ALA A 145 -17.78 -10.67 -3.56
N THR A 146 -18.29 -11.91 -3.59
CA THR A 146 -19.60 -12.21 -4.22
C THR A 146 -20.76 -11.47 -3.55
N GLU A 147 -20.71 -11.35 -2.22
CA GLU A 147 -21.73 -10.61 -1.47
C GLU A 147 -21.58 -9.10 -1.63
N SER A 148 -20.36 -8.59 -1.71
CA SER A 148 -20.08 -7.19 -2.06
C SER A 148 -20.70 -6.84 -3.42
N ASP A 149 -20.40 -7.60 -4.47
CA ASP A 149 -20.96 -7.41 -5.83
C ASP A 149 -22.50 -7.45 -5.85
N ARG A 150 -23.11 -8.20 -4.92
CA ARG A 150 -24.57 -8.24 -4.80
C ARG A 150 -25.14 -6.98 -4.17
N VAL A 151 -24.51 -6.48 -3.11
CA VAL A 151 -24.96 -5.28 -2.40
C VAL A 151 -24.67 -4.02 -3.24
N GLN A 152 -23.56 -3.99 -3.97
CA GLN A 152 -23.22 -2.89 -4.89
C GLN A 152 -24.20 -2.72 -6.06
N ARG A 153 -24.97 -3.75 -6.39
CA ARG A 153 -26.02 -3.67 -7.43
C ARG A 153 -27.32 -3.04 -6.95
N ILE A 154 -27.46 -2.76 -5.66
CA ILE A 154 -28.62 -2.03 -5.14
C ILE A 154 -28.46 -0.56 -5.52
N ASP A 155 -29.36 -0.06 -6.37
CA ASP A 155 -29.45 1.38 -6.66
C ASP A 155 -30.14 2.09 -5.49
N PRO A 156 -29.47 3.02 -4.79
CA PRO A 156 -30.06 3.76 -3.68
C PRO A 156 -31.04 4.87 -4.14
N THR A 157 -30.96 5.31 -5.39
CA THR A 157 -31.76 6.43 -5.94
C THR A 157 -33.28 6.26 -5.80
N PRO A 158 -33.88 5.09 -6.10
CA PRO A 158 -35.32 4.87 -5.93
C PRO A 158 -35.75 4.53 -4.49
N LEU A 159 -34.81 4.45 -3.54
CA LEU A 159 -35.10 4.02 -2.17
C LEU A 159 -35.56 5.21 -1.32
N VAL A 160 -36.40 4.94 -0.31
CA VAL A 160 -36.68 5.95 0.72
C VAL A 160 -35.42 6.19 1.55
N THR A 161 -35.21 7.41 2.02
CA THR A 161 -33.97 7.81 2.73
C THR A 161 -33.63 6.91 3.92
N GLN A 162 -34.64 6.37 4.61
CA GLN A 162 -34.48 5.45 5.74
C GLN A 162 -33.91 4.07 5.34
N ILE A 163 -33.88 3.74 4.05
CA ILE A 163 -33.31 2.51 3.48
C ILE A 163 -32.05 2.84 2.67
N ALA A 164 -32.06 3.94 1.92
CA ALA A 164 -30.91 4.38 1.11
C ALA A 164 -29.63 4.52 1.95
N ALA A 165 -29.69 5.29 3.04
CA ALA A 165 -28.50 5.57 3.85
C ALA A 165 -27.87 4.30 4.48
N PRO A 166 -28.64 3.39 5.11
CA PRO A 166 -28.09 2.11 5.58
C PRO A 166 -27.55 1.20 4.47
N VAL A 167 -28.12 1.26 3.25
CA VAL A 167 -27.61 0.50 2.10
C VAL A 167 -26.26 1.05 1.65
N GLU A 168 -26.11 2.37 1.52
CA GLU A 168 -24.83 3.02 1.17
C GLU A 168 -23.75 2.74 2.22
N GLU A 169 -24.11 2.77 3.50
CA GLU A 169 -23.20 2.39 4.58
C GLU A 169 -22.79 0.92 4.47
N LEU A 170 -23.74 0.01 4.23
CA LEU A 170 -23.44 -1.41 4.03
C LEU A 170 -22.55 -1.64 2.79
N GLN A 171 -22.82 -0.94 1.68
CA GLN A 171 -22.01 -0.98 0.46
C GLN A 171 -20.55 -0.64 0.76
N THR A 172 -20.32 0.43 1.55
CA THR A 172 -18.98 0.82 1.98
C THR A 172 -18.34 -0.26 2.85
N ARG A 173 -19.01 -0.66 3.95
CA ARG A 173 -18.46 -1.64 4.91
C ARG A 173 -18.16 -3.01 4.29
N ILE A 174 -19.03 -3.51 3.39
CA ILE A 174 -18.83 -4.80 2.75
C ILE A 174 -17.71 -4.77 1.71
N ALA A 175 -17.52 -3.64 1.02
CA ALA A 175 -16.39 -3.44 0.12
C ALA A 175 -15.07 -3.43 0.91
N ASP A 176 -14.99 -2.67 2.01
CA ASP A 176 -13.81 -2.64 2.88
C ASP A 176 -13.46 -4.02 3.44
N ALA A 177 -14.48 -4.79 3.84
CA ALA A 177 -14.31 -6.14 4.35
C ALA A 177 -13.83 -7.10 3.24
N ALA A 178 -14.39 -7.01 2.03
CA ALA A 178 -13.97 -7.79 0.87
C ALA A 178 -12.50 -7.52 0.51
N ASP A 179 -12.09 -6.26 0.51
CA ASP A 179 -10.70 -5.86 0.27
C ASP A 179 -9.74 -6.38 1.34
N LEU A 180 -10.14 -6.33 2.62
CA LEU A 180 -9.35 -6.90 3.71
C LEU A 180 -9.19 -8.42 3.56
N ALA A 181 -10.28 -9.12 3.21
CA ALA A 181 -10.25 -10.56 2.99
C ALA A 181 -9.41 -10.94 1.77
N ASP A 182 -9.45 -10.16 0.68
CA ASP A 182 -8.57 -10.37 -0.48
C ASP A 182 -7.09 -10.22 -0.10
N ARG A 183 -6.74 -9.17 0.66
CA ARG A 183 -5.37 -8.99 1.19
C ARG A 183 -4.93 -10.17 2.05
N ALA A 184 -5.79 -10.65 2.94
CA ALA A 184 -5.51 -11.84 3.76
C ALA A 184 -5.32 -13.10 2.90
N SER A 185 -6.19 -13.31 1.91
CA SER A 185 -6.12 -14.41 0.94
C SER A 185 -4.81 -14.40 0.14
N ARG A 186 -4.31 -13.23 -0.26
CA ARG A 186 -3.00 -13.11 -0.91
C ARG A 186 -1.86 -13.45 0.05
N ALA A 187 -1.92 -12.94 1.29
CA ALA A 187 -0.88 -13.19 2.28
C ALA A 187 -0.71 -14.68 2.59
N VAL A 188 -1.80 -15.41 2.84
CA VAL A 188 -1.72 -16.86 3.14
C VAL A 188 -1.21 -17.71 1.96
N ARG A 189 -1.41 -17.25 0.72
CA ARG A 189 -0.88 -17.91 -0.49
C ARG A 189 0.57 -17.57 -0.77
N LEU A 190 1.01 -16.36 -0.41
CA LEU A 190 2.35 -15.85 -0.72
C LEU A 190 3.37 -16.22 0.36
N LEU A 191 3.00 -16.12 1.63
CA LEU A 191 3.95 -16.26 2.74
C LEU A 191 4.61 -17.64 2.79
N PRO A 192 3.89 -18.78 2.71
CA PRO A 192 4.55 -20.09 2.77
C PRO A 192 5.59 -20.34 1.67
N PRO A 193 5.30 -20.19 0.36
CA PRO A 193 6.29 -20.42 -0.68
C PRO A 193 7.43 -19.40 -0.66
N MET A 194 7.14 -18.13 -0.33
CA MET A 194 8.18 -17.10 -0.22
C MET A 194 9.11 -17.32 0.98
N LEU A 195 8.60 -17.85 2.09
CA LEU A 195 9.41 -18.24 3.24
C LEU A 195 10.07 -19.62 3.08
N GLY A 196 10.02 -20.19 1.88
CA GLY A 196 10.72 -21.41 1.51
C GLY A 196 10.04 -22.69 1.97
N GLY A 197 8.71 -22.69 2.08
CA GLY A 197 7.91 -23.89 2.36
C GLY A 197 8.08 -24.99 1.31
N ASP A 198 8.24 -24.61 0.04
CA ASP A 198 8.39 -25.55 -1.09
C ASP A 198 9.86 -25.72 -1.55
N GLY A 199 10.80 -25.09 -0.85
CA GLY A 199 12.21 -25.12 -1.19
C GLY A 199 12.94 -23.84 -0.80
N ARG A 200 14.27 -23.92 -0.71
CA ARG A 200 15.10 -22.80 -0.32
C ARG A 200 14.96 -21.63 -1.30
N ARG A 201 14.69 -20.43 -0.77
CA ARG A 201 14.62 -19.16 -1.51
C ARG A 201 15.77 -18.23 -1.12
N THR A 202 16.30 -17.46 -2.07
CA THR A 202 17.30 -16.42 -1.80
C THR A 202 16.81 -15.07 -2.33
N TYR A 203 16.75 -14.07 -1.46
CA TYR A 203 16.32 -12.71 -1.77
C TYR A 203 17.50 -11.74 -1.77
N LEU A 204 17.52 -10.80 -2.71
CA LEU A 204 18.40 -9.63 -2.64
C LEU A 204 17.67 -8.47 -1.96
N PHE A 205 18.21 -8.01 -0.84
CA PHE A 205 17.72 -6.84 -0.12
C PHE A 205 18.45 -5.58 -0.58
N LEU A 206 17.69 -4.54 -0.90
CA LEU A 206 18.15 -3.20 -1.25
C LEU A 206 17.87 -2.28 -0.08
N PHE A 207 18.93 -1.79 0.57
CA PHE A 207 18.82 -0.79 1.63
C PHE A 207 18.96 0.60 1.00
N GLN A 208 17.83 1.28 0.89
CA GLN A 208 17.76 2.61 0.31
C GLN A 208 18.17 3.69 1.32
N ASN A 209 18.77 4.77 0.84
CA ASN A 209 19.12 5.92 1.64
C ASN A 209 18.34 7.14 1.12
N ASN A 210 17.28 7.53 1.85
CA ASN A 210 16.40 8.65 1.46
C ASN A 210 17.10 10.02 1.46
N ALA A 211 18.32 10.14 2.01
CA ALA A 211 19.09 11.39 2.00
C ALA A 211 19.62 11.74 0.60
N GLU A 212 19.59 10.80 -0.33
CA GLU A 212 19.79 11.02 -1.75
C GLU A 212 18.60 10.38 -2.49
N VAL A 213 17.60 11.20 -2.80
CA VAL A 213 16.27 10.71 -3.15
C VAL A 213 16.29 9.98 -4.50
N ARG A 214 15.51 8.89 -4.60
CA ARG A 214 15.24 8.14 -5.83
C ARG A 214 13.75 7.81 -5.88
N ALA A 215 13.21 7.48 -7.05
CA ALA A 215 11.78 7.35 -7.27
C ALA A 215 11.06 6.44 -6.26
N THR A 216 11.70 5.34 -5.83
CA THR A 216 11.15 4.38 -4.86
C THR A 216 11.47 4.71 -3.39
N GLY A 217 12.18 5.80 -3.11
CA GLY A 217 12.54 6.25 -1.77
C GLY A 217 13.91 6.93 -1.72
N GLY A 218 14.97 6.18 -1.99
CA GLY A 218 16.34 6.65 -1.89
C GLY A 218 17.34 5.79 -2.65
N ILE A 219 18.58 6.24 -2.71
CA ILE A 219 19.65 5.51 -3.40
C ILE A 219 19.90 4.13 -2.73
N PRO A 220 19.85 2.99 -3.45
CA PRO A 220 20.22 1.69 -2.91
C PRO A 220 21.75 1.61 -2.82
N GLY A 221 22.28 1.98 -1.65
CA GLY A 221 23.72 2.03 -1.38
C GLY A 221 24.29 0.73 -0.81
N ALA A 222 23.47 -0.03 -0.08
CA ALA A 222 23.85 -1.28 0.56
C ALA A 222 22.90 -2.41 0.17
N PHE A 223 23.44 -3.62 0.16
CA PHE A 223 22.77 -4.82 -0.31
C PHE A 223 23.03 -5.98 0.66
N ALA A 224 22.08 -6.90 0.78
CA ALA A 224 22.32 -8.17 1.45
C ALA A 224 21.55 -9.31 0.80
N THR A 225 22.04 -10.54 0.93
CA THR A 225 21.22 -11.71 0.63
C THR A 225 20.52 -12.20 1.88
N ILE A 226 19.23 -12.52 1.81
CA ILE A 226 18.53 -13.27 2.86
C ILE A 226 18.03 -14.58 2.27
N THR A 227 18.30 -15.68 2.95
CA THR A 227 17.81 -17.01 2.57
C THR A 227 16.65 -17.42 3.44
N ALA A 228 15.60 -17.96 2.84
CA ALA A 228 14.47 -18.57 3.52
C ALA A 228 14.43 -20.09 3.22
N ASP A 229 14.39 -20.93 4.26
CA ASP A 229 14.27 -22.39 4.15
C ASP A 229 13.30 -22.92 5.21
N ARG A 230 12.09 -23.32 4.77
CA ARG A 230 11.00 -23.82 5.61
C ARG A 230 10.67 -22.87 6.77
N GLY A 231 10.63 -21.57 6.49
CA GLY A 231 10.37 -20.51 7.46
C GLY A 231 11.60 -20.02 8.21
N ARG A 232 12.77 -20.68 8.10
CA ARG A 232 14.01 -20.18 8.71
C ARG A 232 14.64 -19.11 7.84
N LEU A 233 14.83 -17.93 8.40
CA LEU A 233 15.52 -16.81 7.77
C LEU A 233 17.00 -16.83 8.15
N THR A 234 17.87 -16.52 7.19
CA THR A 234 19.31 -16.40 7.44
C THR A 234 19.88 -15.26 6.62
N LEU A 235 20.49 -14.29 7.29
CA LEU A 235 21.26 -13.24 6.65
C LEU A 235 22.54 -13.83 6.08
N GLY A 236 22.75 -13.61 4.79
CA GLY A 236 23.92 -14.05 4.05
C GLY A 236 24.92 -12.91 3.86
N ARG A 237 25.49 -12.84 2.66
CA ARG A 237 26.49 -11.84 2.31
C ARG A 237 25.87 -10.44 2.29
N GLN A 238 26.62 -9.49 2.83
CA GLN A 238 26.37 -8.05 2.70
C GLN A 238 27.35 -7.49 1.68
N ASP A 239 26.85 -6.60 0.84
CA ASP A 239 27.55 -5.98 -0.27
C ASP A 239 27.17 -4.50 -0.35
N ASP A 240 27.91 -3.73 -1.13
CA ASP A 240 27.54 -2.38 -1.53
C ASP A 240 27.43 -2.27 -3.06
N ALA A 241 26.95 -1.12 -3.55
CA ALA A 241 26.80 -0.88 -4.98
C ALA A 241 28.13 -1.03 -5.74
N ARG A 242 29.26 -0.65 -5.13
CA ARG A 242 30.62 -0.76 -5.70
C ARG A 242 31.00 -2.23 -5.92
N THR A 243 30.60 -3.10 -4.99
CA THR A 243 30.88 -4.53 -5.02
C THR A 243 30.02 -5.28 -6.05
N ILE A 244 28.77 -4.85 -6.26
CA ILE A 244 27.96 -5.35 -7.40
C ILE A 244 28.57 -4.87 -8.73
N GLY A 245 29.09 -3.65 -8.78
CA GLY A 245 29.94 -3.14 -9.86
C GLY A 245 29.23 -2.22 -10.85
N GLU A 246 30.03 -1.61 -11.73
CA GLU A 246 29.58 -0.77 -12.84
C GLU A 246 29.63 -1.55 -14.16
N PHE A 247 28.64 -1.34 -15.01
CA PHE A 247 28.52 -2.05 -16.28
C PHE A 247 28.70 -1.11 -17.47
N ARG A 248 29.46 -1.55 -18.48
CA ARG A 248 29.58 -0.83 -19.76
C ARG A 248 28.34 -0.97 -20.64
N ARG A 249 27.55 -2.02 -20.41
CA ARG A 249 26.28 -2.31 -21.08
C ARG A 249 25.33 -2.93 -20.07
N PRO A 250 24.02 -2.60 -20.08
CA PRO A 250 23.09 -3.15 -19.12
C PRO A 250 22.99 -4.68 -19.24
N PRO A 251 23.22 -5.45 -18.16
CA PRO A 251 23.02 -6.90 -18.17
C PRO A 251 21.57 -7.29 -18.51
N THR A 252 20.62 -6.44 -18.11
CA THR A 252 19.22 -6.49 -18.50
C THR A 252 18.95 -5.31 -19.45
N PRO A 253 18.54 -5.56 -20.71
CA PRO A 253 18.36 -4.47 -21.69
C PRO A 253 17.30 -3.46 -21.27
N LEU A 254 17.58 -2.18 -21.46
CA LEU A 254 16.59 -1.10 -21.32
C LEU A 254 15.71 -0.98 -22.58
N THR A 255 14.47 -0.53 -22.44
CA THR A 255 13.62 -0.12 -23.56
C THR A 255 14.06 1.23 -24.12
N ALA A 256 13.53 1.62 -25.28
CA ALA A 256 13.79 2.95 -25.83
C ALA A 256 13.18 4.05 -24.95
N GLU A 257 11.97 3.81 -24.41
CA GLU A 257 11.25 4.71 -23.51
C GLU A 257 12.03 4.92 -22.20
N GLU A 258 12.50 3.85 -21.57
CA GLU A 258 13.31 3.92 -20.35
C GLU A 258 14.58 4.75 -20.55
N ARG A 259 15.29 4.52 -21.67
CA ARG A 259 16.48 5.31 -22.02
C ARG A 259 16.15 6.77 -22.28
N ALA A 260 15.00 7.07 -22.89
CA ALA A 260 14.58 8.44 -23.12
C ALA A 260 14.28 9.15 -21.80
N VAL A 261 13.58 8.48 -20.88
CA VAL A 261 13.13 9.06 -19.61
C VAL A 261 14.25 9.20 -18.59
N PHE A 262 15.01 8.13 -18.35
CA PHE A 262 15.98 8.05 -17.25
C PHE A 262 17.44 8.07 -17.72
N GLY A 263 17.68 8.06 -19.04
CA GLY A 263 19.01 7.91 -19.59
C GLY A 263 19.57 6.49 -19.46
N PRO A 264 20.82 6.27 -19.91
CA PRO A 264 21.43 4.95 -19.87
C PRO A 264 21.78 4.49 -18.44
N GLY A 265 22.03 5.43 -17.50
CA GLY A 265 22.48 5.15 -16.13
C GLY A 265 21.58 4.17 -15.37
N LEU A 266 20.27 4.21 -15.63
CA LEU A 266 19.26 3.30 -15.07
C LEU A 266 19.69 1.81 -15.13
N GLY A 267 20.37 1.41 -16.21
CA GLY A 267 20.79 0.03 -16.43
C GLY A 267 22.28 -0.24 -16.23
N LEU A 268 23.08 0.76 -15.83
CA LEU A 268 24.54 0.64 -15.75
C LEU A 268 25.06 0.60 -14.30
N PHE A 269 24.30 1.16 -13.35
CA PHE A 269 24.72 1.30 -11.97
C PHE A 269 23.68 0.68 -11.02
N PRO A 270 24.07 -0.22 -10.11
CA PRO A 270 23.17 -0.81 -9.11
C PRO A 270 22.45 0.22 -8.26
N GLN A 271 23.10 1.35 -7.98
CA GLN A 271 22.55 2.45 -7.21
C GLN A 271 21.55 3.34 -7.98
N ASP A 272 21.40 3.15 -9.29
CA ASP A 272 20.51 3.96 -10.14
C ASP A 272 19.35 3.15 -10.74
N VAL A 273 19.29 1.84 -10.47
CA VAL A 273 18.22 0.94 -10.96
C VAL A 273 16.81 1.38 -10.57
N ASN A 274 16.70 2.20 -9.51
CA ASN A 274 15.44 2.74 -9.01
C ASN A 274 15.24 4.23 -9.36
N PHE A 275 15.90 4.74 -10.40
CA PHE A 275 15.45 5.96 -11.07
C PHE A 275 14.03 5.80 -11.62
N THR A 276 13.67 4.59 -12.06
CA THR A 276 12.29 4.25 -12.39
C THR A 276 11.47 4.03 -11.12
N PRO A 277 10.23 4.55 -11.05
CA PRO A 277 9.29 4.23 -9.97
C PRO A 277 8.71 2.82 -10.06
N ASP A 278 8.89 2.11 -11.18
CA ASP A 278 8.43 0.73 -11.32
C ASP A 278 9.39 -0.21 -10.57
N PHE A 279 8.99 -0.64 -9.37
CA PHE A 279 9.83 -1.50 -8.54
C PHE A 279 10.07 -2.89 -9.15
N PRO A 280 9.09 -3.59 -9.75
CA PRO A 280 9.34 -4.83 -10.48
C PRO A 280 10.44 -4.67 -11.54
N ARG A 281 10.44 -3.55 -12.26
CA ARG A 281 11.49 -3.27 -13.22
C ARG A 281 12.84 -3.01 -12.56
N SER A 282 12.87 -2.20 -11.49
CA SER A 282 14.07 -1.97 -10.69
C SER A 282 14.69 -3.28 -10.19
N ALA A 283 13.85 -4.19 -9.70
CA ALA A 283 14.21 -5.52 -9.21
C ALA A 283 14.80 -6.42 -10.31
N GLN A 284 14.24 -6.38 -11.52
CA GLN A 284 14.77 -7.12 -12.68
C GLN A 284 16.15 -6.60 -13.11
N LEU A 285 16.34 -5.28 -13.11
CA LEU A 285 17.62 -4.65 -13.48
C LEU A 285 18.71 -5.07 -12.50
N VAL A 286 18.46 -4.90 -11.19
CA VAL A 286 19.45 -5.24 -10.16
C VAL A 286 19.70 -6.74 -10.04
N SER A 287 18.68 -7.59 -10.25
CA SER A 287 18.86 -9.04 -10.31
C SER A 287 19.75 -9.46 -11.48
N GLY A 288 19.62 -8.78 -12.63
CA GLY A 288 20.49 -8.99 -13.78
C GLY A 288 21.95 -8.63 -13.48
N MET A 289 22.18 -7.50 -12.81
CA MET A 289 23.50 -7.06 -12.36
C MET A 289 24.11 -8.03 -11.34
N TYR A 290 23.34 -8.41 -10.32
CA TYR A 290 23.77 -9.37 -9.31
C TYR A 290 24.17 -10.72 -9.95
N ARG A 291 23.39 -11.20 -10.93
CA ARG A 291 23.71 -12.43 -11.68
C ARG A 291 24.99 -12.30 -12.50
N ALA A 292 25.20 -11.16 -13.15
CA ALA A 292 26.38 -10.92 -13.97
C ALA A 292 27.67 -10.96 -13.13
N THR A 293 27.65 -10.35 -11.96
CA THR A 293 28.81 -10.25 -11.06
C THR A 293 29.03 -11.52 -10.25
N ASN A 294 27.99 -12.03 -9.60
CA ASN A 294 28.13 -13.12 -8.62
C ASN A 294 27.89 -14.51 -9.20
N ARG A 295 27.48 -14.61 -10.47
CA ARG A 295 27.10 -15.88 -11.13
C ARG A 295 26.02 -16.66 -10.36
N ARG A 296 25.16 -15.94 -9.64
CA ARG A 296 24.07 -16.47 -8.82
C ARG A 296 22.77 -15.73 -9.15
N THR A 297 21.66 -16.44 -9.13
CA THR A 297 20.31 -15.86 -9.25
C THR A 297 19.70 -15.66 -7.87
N VAL A 298 18.66 -14.83 -7.82
CA VAL A 298 17.80 -14.64 -6.64
C VAL A 298 16.36 -14.95 -7.01
N ASP A 299 15.59 -15.42 -6.04
CA ASP A 299 14.16 -15.72 -6.15
C ASP A 299 13.28 -14.47 -6.02
N GLY A 300 13.85 -13.38 -5.50
CA GLY A 300 13.15 -12.11 -5.39
C GLY A 300 14.06 -10.98 -4.93
N VAL A 301 13.51 -9.78 -4.92
CA VAL A 301 14.16 -8.56 -4.45
C VAL A 301 13.25 -7.88 -3.46
N VAL A 302 13.81 -7.48 -2.32
CA VAL A 302 13.12 -6.72 -1.28
C VAL A 302 13.82 -5.38 -1.14
N SER A 303 13.06 -4.30 -1.04
CA SER A 303 13.61 -2.97 -0.79
C SER A 303 13.05 -2.42 0.50
N VAL A 304 13.91 -1.79 1.30
CA VAL A 304 13.57 -1.16 2.57
C VAL A 304 14.37 0.12 2.79
N ASP A 305 13.83 1.05 3.56
CA ASP A 305 14.49 2.30 3.93
C ASP A 305 14.59 2.47 5.48
N PRO A 306 15.41 3.42 5.99
CA PRO A 306 15.55 3.65 7.43
C PRO A 306 14.29 4.12 8.16
N VAL A 307 13.28 4.65 7.47
CA VAL A 307 12.00 5.00 8.10
C VAL A 307 11.18 3.73 8.34
N ALA A 308 11.14 2.80 7.37
CA ALA A 308 10.58 1.48 7.59
C ALA A 308 11.30 0.73 8.73
N LEU A 309 12.63 0.83 8.80
CA LEU A 309 13.41 0.27 9.91
C LEU A 309 12.96 0.81 11.27
N SER A 310 12.67 2.12 11.36
CA SER A 310 12.21 2.74 12.61
C SER A 310 10.86 2.19 13.05
N TYR A 311 10.00 1.80 12.10
CA TYR A 311 8.72 1.17 12.40
C TYR A 311 8.91 -0.25 12.96
N LEU A 312 9.86 -1.02 12.44
CA LEU A 312 10.20 -2.34 12.97
C LEU A 312 10.77 -2.22 14.40
N LEU A 313 11.60 -1.21 14.66
CA LEU A 313 12.18 -0.95 15.99
C LEU A 313 11.15 -0.61 17.06
N ARG A 314 9.94 -0.15 16.69
CA ARG A 314 8.82 -0.03 17.64
C ARG A 314 8.35 -1.40 18.15
N GLY A 315 8.36 -2.40 17.27
CA GLY A 315 7.97 -3.77 17.61
C GLY A 315 9.07 -4.53 18.32
N THR A 316 10.32 -4.47 17.84
CA THR A 316 11.43 -5.22 18.42
C THR A 316 12.03 -4.60 19.68
N GLY A 317 11.81 -3.30 19.89
CA GLY A 317 12.57 -2.50 20.85
C GLY A 317 13.97 -2.11 20.33
N PRO A 318 14.75 -1.40 21.16
CA PRO A 318 16.09 -0.93 20.81
C PRO A 318 17.06 -2.05 20.47
N VAL A 319 17.96 -1.80 19.51
CA VAL A 319 19.06 -2.71 19.17
C VAL A 319 20.40 -1.97 19.23
N ARG A 320 21.51 -2.70 19.38
CA ARG A 320 22.85 -2.10 19.36
C ARG A 320 23.59 -2.41 18.06
N ALA A 321 24.21 -1.40 17.47
CA ALA A 321 25.05 -1.53 16.28
C ALA A 321 26.36 -0.77 16.50
N SER A 322 27.49 -1.48 16.47
CA SER A 322 28.84 -0.89 16.61
C SER A 322 28.97 0.09 17.78
N GLY A 323 28.42 -0.27 18.95
CA GLY A 323 28.48 0.52 20.17
C GLY A 323 27.45 1.65 20.29
N ARG A 324 26.63 1.91 19.27
CA ARG A 324 25.51 2.87 19.33
C ARG A 324 24.18 2.13 19.46
N GLU A 325 23.23 2.75 20.13
CA GLU A 325 21.86 2.25 20.24
C GLU A 325 21.00 2.82 19.11
N LEU A 326 20.26 1.93 18.43
CA LEU A 326 19.27 2.23 17.42
C LEU A 326 17.88 2.04 18.03
N THR A 327 17.09 3.10 18.03
CA THR A 327 15.71 3.14 18.51
C THR A 327 14.79 3.60 17.39
N ALA A 328 13.47 3.42 17.57
CA ALA A 328 12.49 3.96 16.64
C ALA A 328 12.61 5.49 16.46
N ASP A 329 13.00 6.21 17.50
CA ASP A 329 13.08 7.68 17.46
C ASP A 329 14.35 8.20 16.80
N ASN A 330 15.47 7.48 16.94
CA ASN A 330 16.77 7.95 16.47
C ASN A 330 17.22 7.34 15.15
N ALA A 331 16.66 6.19 14.72
CA ALA A 331 17.22 5.40 13.62
C ALA A 331 17.32 6.21 12.32
N VAL A 332 16.29 7.01 12.01
CA VAL A 332 16.27 7.83 10.79
C VAL A 332 17.39 8.88 10.83
N GLN A 333 17.49 9.66 11.90
CA GLN A 333 18.53 10.69 12.04
C GLN A 333 19.94 10.07 12.08
N LEU A 334 20.08 8.96 12.80
CA LEU A 334 21.34 8.28 12.98
C LEU A 334 21.88 7.74 11.66
N LEU A 335 21.04 6.98 10.93
CA LEU A 335 21.45 6.29 9.69
C LEU A 335 21.55 7.23 8.48
N LEU A 336 20.72 8.28 8.42
CA LEU A 336 20.67 9.17 7.26
C LEU A 336 21.49 10.46 7.43
N SER A 337 21.94 10.79 8.64
CA SER A 337 22.66 12.04 8.91
C SER A 337 23.86 11.87 9.84
N GLN A 338 23.69 11.41 11.09
CA GLN A 338 24.76 11.46 12.08
C GLN A 338 25.97 10.59 11.72
N VAL A 339 25.77 9.38 11.18
CA VAL A 339 26.90 8.53 10.74
C VAL A 339 27.80 9.24 9.73
N TYR A 340 27.22 10.01 8.82
CA TYR A 340 27.98 10.77 7.81
C TYR A 340 28.70 12.00 8.36
N ALA A 341 28.23 12.53 9.49
CA ALA A 341 28.90 13.62 10.21
C ALA A 341 30.03 13.08 11.10
N ASP A 342 29.79 11.97 11.80
CA ASP A 342 30.68 11.42 12.82
C ASP A 342 31.81 10.56 12.22
N ILE A 343 31.57 9.92 11.07
CA ILE A 343 32.50 8.97 10.43
C ILE A 343 32.84 9.48 9.03
N ALA A 344 34.04 10.03 8.85
CA ALA A 344 34.48 10.57 7.56
C ALA A 344 34.76 9.47 6.51
N ASP A 345 35.28 8.32 6.94
CA ASP A 345 35.69 7.22 6.05
C ASP A 345 34.48 6.36 5.62
N PRO A 346 34.16 6.30 4.31
CA PRO A 346 33.03 5.50 3.80
C PRO A 346 33.09 4.02 4.15
N ASP A 347 34.28 3.42 4.21
CA ASP A 347 34.38 1.98 4.53
C ASP A 347 34.02 1.71 6.00
N ARG A 348 34.35 2.62 6.91
CA ARG A 348 33.89 2.57 8.30
C ARG A 348 32.40 2.88 8.45
N GLN A 349 31.83 3.73 7.60
CA GLN A 349 30.37 3.92 7.56
C GLN A 349 29.67 2.61 7.18
N ASN A 350 30.18 1.89 6.17
CA ASN A 350 29.64 0.59 5.76
C ASN A 350 29.68 -0.44 6.88
N VAL A 351 30.77 -0.51 7.66
CA VAL A 351 30.84 -1.38 8.85
C VAL A 351 29.73 -1.07 9.85
N PHE A 352 29.39 0.20 10.05
CA PHE A 352 28.27 0.59 10.92
C PHE A 352 26.93 0.15 10.34
N PHE A 353 26.67 0.41 9.05
CA PHE A 353 25.42 0.04 8.39
C PHE A 353 25.22 -1.48 8.35
N ASP A 354 26.31 -2.24 8.14
CA ASP A 354 26.27 -3.70 8.16
C ASP A 354 25.91 -4.25 9.53
N ALA A 355 26.48 -3.66 10.59
CA ALA A 355 26.15 -4.01 11.96
C ALA A 355 24.69 -3.64 12.30
N ALA A 356 24.20 -2.48 11.83
CA ALA A 356 22.82 -2.07 12.02
C ALA A 356 21.83 -3.04 11.36
N ALA A 357 22.08 -3.42 10.10
CA ALA A 357 21.26 -4.38 9.37
C ALA A 357 21.25 -5.75 10.06
N ARG A 358 22.40 -6.25 10.52
CA ARG A 358 22.51 -7.48 11.31
C ARG A 358 21.70 -7.42 12.59
N SER A 359 21.88 -6.39 13.39
CA SER A 359 21.21 -6.29 14.69
C SER A 359 19.69 -6.20 14.58
N VAL A 360 19.16 -5.49 13.56
CA VAL A 360 17.72 -5.47 13.32
C VAL A 360 17.22 -6.80 12.77
N PHE A 361 17.96 -7.43 11.85
CA PHE A 361 17.62 -8.76 11.34
C PHE A 361 17.58 -9.79 12.48
N ASP A 362 18.56 -9.79 13.37
CA ASP A 362 18.63 -10.69 14.51
C ASP A 362 17.45 -10.45 15.46
N ALA A 363 17.13 -9.19 15.78
CA ALA A 363 16.01 -8.86 16.66
C ALA A 363 14.65 -9.32 16.10
N VAL A 364 14.43 -9.12 14.79
CA VAL A 364 13.21 -9.60 14.10
C VAL A 364 13.19 -11.12 14.05
N SER A 365 14.27 -11.76 13.62
CA SER A 365 14.32 -13.21 13.40
C SER A 365 14.38 -14.02 14.70
N SER A 366 14.83 -13.44 15.81
CA SER A 366 14.73 -14.06 17.14
C SER A 366 13.35 -13.90 17.79
N GLY A 367 12.44 -13.17 17.15
CA GLY A 367 11.09 -12.91 17.68
C GLY A 367 11.09 -11.98 18.91
N THR A 368 12.07 -11.10 19.03
CA THR A 368 12.13 -10.13 20.13
C THR A 368 11.00 -9.12 20.02
N GLY A 369 10.37 -8.78 21.16
CA GLY A 369 9.39 -7.70 21.26
C GLY A 369 7.94 -8.10 20.97
N ASP A 370 7.13 -7.13 20.56
CA ASP A 370 5.69 -7.30 20.34
C ASP A 370 5.38 -7.59 18.86
N PRO A 371 4.88 -8.80 18.52
CA PRO A 371 4.64 -9.21 17.14
C PRO A 371 3.50 -8.43 16.49
N ARG A 372 2.51 -7.94 17.26
CA ARG A 372 1.43 -7.11 16.71
C ARG A 372 2.00 -5.77 16.23
N THR A 373 2.77 -5.09 17.05
CA THR A 373 3.42 -3.82 16.72
C THR A 373 4.42 -4.01 15.56
N LEU A 374 5.13 -5.14 15.50
CA LEU A 374 5.98 -5.48 14.37
C LEU A 374 5.19 -5.63 13.06
N LEU A 375 4.06 -6.35 13.09
CA LEU A 375 3.16 -6.50 11.93
C LEU A 375 2.58 -5.15 11.50
N GLU A 376 2.15 -4.31 12.44
CA GLU A 376 1.70 -2.94 12.16
C GLU A 376 2.80 -2.10 11.50
N GLY A 377 4.05 -2.25 11.95
CA GLY A 377 5.21 -1.61 11.34
C GLY A 377 5.45 -2.06 9.89
N LEU A 378 5.30 -3.36 9.60
CA LEU A 378 5.39 -3.90 8.24
C LEU A 378 4.25 -3.40 7.35
N VAL A 379 3.00 -3.39 7.86
CA VAL A 379 1.83 -2.88 7.13
C VAL A 379 1.99 -1.39 6.82
N THR A 380 2.45 -0.59 7.78
CA THR A 380 2.73 0.84 7.60
C THR A 380 3.85 1.04 6.57
N SER A 381 4.92 0.24 6.63
CA SER A 381 6.01 0.30 5.66
C SER A 381 5.53 -0.03 4.25
N ALA A 382 4.64 -1.00 4.10
CA ALA A 382 4.04 -1.38 2.82
C ALA A 382 3.11 -0.30 2.27
N SER A 383 2.22 0.26 3.11
CA SER A 383 1.27 1.29 2.70
C SER A 383 1.96 2.58 2.30
N GLU A 384 3.03 2.97 3.01
CA GLU A 384 3.88 4.11 2.66
C GLU A 384 4.88 3.81 1.52
N ARG A 385 4.86 2.60 0.94
CA ARG A 385 5.75 2.16 -0.15
C ARG A 385 7.25 2.20 0.20
N ARG A 386 7.57 2.07 1.48
CA ARG A 386 8.94 1.96 2.01
C ARG A 386 9.44 0.53 2.06
N LEU A 387 8.51 -0.43 2.07
CA LEU A 387 8.78 -1.85 1.89
C LEU A 387 8.21 -2.30 0.55
N LEU A 388 9.08 -2.73 -0.36
CA LEU A 388 8.68 -3.19 -1.69
C LEU A 388 9.24 -4.60 -1.94
N VAL A 389 8.48 -5.44 -2.63
CA VAL A 389 8.80 -6.85 -2.86
C VAL A 389 8.49 -7.25 -4.30
N TRP A 390 9.45 -7.88 -4.93
CA TRP A 390 9.34 -8.50 -6.25
C TRP A 390 9.73 -9.97 -6.17
N SER A 391 8.99 -10.83 -6.86
CA SER A 391 9.30 -12.25 -7.01
C SER A 391 9.69 -12.57 -8.46
N ALA A 392 10.73 -13.38 -8.61
CA ALA A 392 11.11 -13.99 -9.87
C ALA A 392 10.15 -15.11 -10.30
N HIS A 393 9.27 -15.57 -9.40
CA HIS A 393 8.30 -16.63 -9.66
C HIS A 393 7.00 -16.03 -10.20
N PRO A 394 6.59 -16.36 -11.45
CA PRO A 394 5.44 -15.69 -12.09
C PRO A 394 4.11 -15.86 -11.34
N GLY A 395 3.91 -16.98 -10.63
CA GLY A 395 2.72 -17.21 -9.81
C GLY A 395 2.62 -16.24 -8.63
N GLU A 396 3.73 -16.08 -7.90
CA GLU A 396 3.85 -15.16 -6.78
C GLU A 396 3.75 -13.71 -7.26
N GLN A 397 4.46 -13.35 -8.34
CA GLN A 397 4.48 -11.99 -8.85
C GLN A 397 3.10 -11.51 -9.32
N ARG A 398 2.24 -12.38 -9.87
CA ARG A 398 0.85 -12.02 -10.21
C ARG A 398 0.01 -11.65 -8.99
N LEU A 399 0.26 -12.28 -7.84
CA LEU A 399 -0.45 -11.98 -6.61
C LEU A 399 0.11 -10.72 -5.92
N LEU A 400 1.42 -10.49 -6.03
CA LEU A 400 2.14 -9.33 -5.46
C LEU A 400 1.93 -8.03 -6.25
N ALA A 401 1.93 -8.09 -7.58
CA ALA A 401 1.90 -6.90 -8.44
C ALA A 401 0.77 -5.89 -8.13
N PRO A 402 -0.48 -6.29 -7.85
CA PRO A 402 -1.56 -5.34 -7.54
C PRO A 402 -1.55 -4.87 -6.07
N THR A 403 -0.51 -5.14 -5.29
CA THR A 403 -0.42 -4.71 -3.90
C THR A 403 0.51 -3.50 -3.76
N ALA A 404 0.38 -2.76 -2.67
CA ALA A 404 1.32 -1.69 -2.34
C ALA A 404 2.79 -2.19 -2.23
N LEU A 405 2.98 -3.43 -1.74
CA LEU A 405 4.29 -4.11 -1.72
C LEU A 405 4.85 -4.34 -3.12
N GLY A 406 4.01 -4.61 -4.11
CA GLY A 406 4.44 -4.92 -5.47
C GLY A 406 5.13 -3.75 -6.17
N GLY A 407 4.78 -2.51 -5.82
CA GLY A 407 5.47 -1.30 -6.27
C GLY A 407 5.45 -1.04 -7.78
N GLY A 408 4.64 -1.73 -8.57
CA GLY A 408 4.53 -1.53 -10.03
C GLY A 408 3.68 -0.32 -10.40
N LEU A 409 3.84 0.22 -11.61
CA LEU A 409 3.16 1.45 -12.09
C LEU A 409 1.68 1.29 -12.49
N ALA A 410 1.14 0.07 -12.52
CA ALA A 410 -0.25 -0.16 -12.89
C ALA A 410 -1.23 0.45 -11.86
N ALA A 411 -2.34 1.00 -12.36
CA ALA A 411 -3.46 1.39 -11.52
C ALA A 411 -4.12 0.16 -10.89
N HIS A 412 -4.57 0.27 -9.65
CA HIS A 412 -5.33 -0.81 -9.01
C HIS A 412 -6.76 -0.87 -9.54
N ASP A 413 -7.35 0.30 -9.76
CA ASP A 413 -8.67 0.47 -10.36
C ASP A 413 -8.53 1.19 -11.72
N PRO A 414 -8.97 0.56 -12.84
CA PRO A 414 -8.95 1.19 -14.15
C PRO A 414 -9.87 2.42 -14.27
N HIS A 415 -10.85 2.59 -13.36
CA HIS A 415 -11.75 3.75 -13.31
C HIS A 415 -11.20 4.90 -12.46
N ALA A 416 -10.18 4.66 -11.63
CA ALA A 416 -9.52 5.68 -10.83
C ALA A 416 -8.32 6.26 -11.60
N PRO A 417 -8.32 7.57 -11.95
CA PRO A 417 -7.17 8.16 -12.60
C PRO A 417 -5.98 8.23 -11.63
N GLN A 418 -4.87 7.55 -11.98
CA GLN A 418 -3.68 7.54 -11.14
C GLN A 418 -2.60 8.50 -11.63
N VAL A 419 -2.24 9.46 -10.77
CA VAL A 419 -1.12 10.38 -10.95
C VAL A 419 0.13 9.87 -10.21
N GLY A 420 1.29 9.94 -10.85
CA GLY A 420 2.59 9.66 -10.20
C GLY A 420 3.46 10.91 -10.13
N VAL A 421 4.08 11.18 -8.99
CA VAL A 421 5.07 12.25 -8.79
C VAL A 421 6.31 11.66 -8.12
N TYR A 422 7.41 11.54 -8.84
CA TYR A 422 8.61 10.87 -8.34
C TYR A 422 9.82 11.78 -8.38
N LEU A 423 10.68 11.66 -7.38
CA LEU A 423 11.85 12.51 -7.20
C LEU A 423 13.12 11.69 -7.42
N ASN A 424 14.04 12.20 -8.23
CA ASN A 424 15.41 11.67 -8.34
C ASN A 424 16.40 12.82 -8.09
N ALA A 425 17.31 12.64 -7.13
CA ALA A 425 18.39 13.58 -6.86
C ALA A 425 19.17 13.84 -8.17
N ALA A 426 19.45 15.11 -8.46
CA ALA A 426 20.21 15.48 -9.66
C ALA A 426 21.73 15.49 -9.41
N LEU A 427 22.15 15.46 -8.15
CA LEU A 427 23.55 15.57 -7.73
C LEU A 427 23.89 14.52 -6.66
N PRO A 428 25.13 14.01 -6.63
CA PRO A 428 25.55 12.91 -5.76
C PRO A 428 25.97 13.41 -4.36
N TYR A 429 25.03 13.95 -3.59
CA TYR A 429 25.24 14.37 -2.20
C TYR A 429 24.06 13.96 -1.31
N LYS A 430 24.08 14.30 -0.02
CA LYS A 430 23.03 13.90 0.94
C LYS A 430 22.11 15.02 1.43
N LEU A 431 22.02 16.11 0.67
CA LEU A 431 21.18 17.25 1.03
C LEU A 431 19.68 16.94 0.99
N ASP A 432 19.24 15.87 0.30
CA ASP A 432 17.82 15.50 0.28
C ASP A 432 17.32 14.99 1.64
N TYR A 433 18.23 14.72 2.60
CA TYR A 433 17.82 14.56 4.00
C TYR A 433 17.02 15.77 4.52
N TYR A 434 17.30 16.96 3.98
CA TYR A 434 16.64 18.22 4.29
C TYR A 434 15.59 18.64 3.25
N LEU A 435 15.20 17.73 2.34
CA LEU A 435 14.11 17.97 1.40
C LEU A 435 12.79 17.47 1.98
N ASP A 436 11.86 18.39 2.16
CA ASP A 436 10.46 18.06 2.41
C ASP A 436 9.68 18.21 1.11
N HIS A 437 8.75 17.30 0.87
CA HIS A 437 7.84 17.41 -0.26
C HIS A 437 6.41 17.00 0.10
N GLU A 438 5.45 17.64 -0.56
CA GLU A 438 4.03 17.33 -0.43
C GLU A 438 3.40 17.30 -1.82
N VAL A 439 2.50 16.35 -2.05
CA VAL A 439 1.77 16.21 -3.30
C VAL A 439 0.29 16.20 -3.00
N ALA A 440 -0.47 17.04 -3.71
CA ALA A 440 -1.92 17.10 -3.60
C ALA A 440 -2.56 17.01 -4.98
N VAL A 441 -3.54 16.14 -5.16
CA VAL A 441 -4.33 15.99 -6.40
C VAL A 441 -5.76 16.42 -6.14
N ARG A 442 -6.27 17.28 -7.01
CA ARG A 442 -7.66 17.76 -7.00
C ARG A 442 -8.34 17.46 -8.32
N SER A 443 -9.51 16.84 -8.26
CA SER A 443 -10.45 16.81 -9.36
C SER A 443 -11.05 18.21 -9.57
N VAL A 444 -10.89 18.77 -10.77
CA VAL A 444 -11.35 20.13 -11.11
C VAL A 444 -12.72 20.10 -11.74
N SER A 445 -12.94 19.19 -12.68
CA SER A 445 -14.17 19.06 -13.44
C SER A 445 -14.20 17.71 -14.17
N CYS A 446 -15.38 17.35 -14.68
CA CYS A 446 -15.55 16.21 -15.57
C CYS A 446 -15.85 16.71 -16.97
N VAL A 447 -15.11 16.16 -17.94
CA VAL A 447 -15.16 16.53 -19.34
C VAL A 447 -15.51 15.26 -20.11
N GLY A 448 -16.81 15.02 -20.30
CA GLY A 448 -17.30 13.75 -20.84
C GLY A 448 -17.08 12.61 -19.85
N ASP A 449 -16.45 11.53 -20.31
CA ASP A 449 -16.08 10.35 -19.52
C ASP A 449 -14.69 10.46 -18.87
N ARG A 450 -14.13 11.68 -18.78
CA ARG A 450 -12.78 11.95 -18.28
C ARG A 450 -12.80 12.98 -17.18
N GLN A 451 -11.84 12.87 -16.28
CA GLN A 451 -11.62 13.85 -15.22
C GLN A 451 -10.48 14.81 -15.57
N GLN A 452 -10.68 16.11 -15.35
CA GLN A 452 -9.60 17.08 -15.32
C GLN A 452 -9.02 17.15 -13.91
N LEU A 453 -7.71 16.97 -13.78
CA LEU A 453 -7.00 16.99 -12.50
C LEU A 453 -6.00 18.14 -12.46
N THR A 454 -5.90 18.77 -11.30
CA THR A 454 -4.76 19.62 -10.95
C THR A 454 -3.95 18.95 -9.85
N THR A 455 -2.65 18.76 -10.09
CA THR A 455 -1.70 18.26 -9.10
C THR A 455 -0.78 19.39 -8.67
N THR A 456 -0.66 19.60 -7.36
CA THR A 456 0.27 20.55 -6.76
C THR A 456 1.39 19.78 -6.07
N VAL A 457 2.64 20.12 -6.37
CA VAL A 457 3.84 19.59 -5.71
C VAL A 457 4.54 20.73 -5.01
N THR A 458 4.64 20.65 -3.68
CA THR A 458 5.38 21.62 -2.88
C THR A 458 6.70 21.01 -2.45
N LEU A 459 7.81 21.69 -2.73
CA LEU A 459 9.15 21.30 -2.30
C LEU A 459 9.69 22.35 -1.34
N ARG A 460 10.28 21.92 -0.21
CA ARG A 460 10.85 22.81 0.81
C ARG A 460 12.24 22.32 1.23
N SER A 461 13.22 23.23 1.22
CA SER A 461 14.56 22.97 1.74
C SER A 461 14.66 23.41 3.20
N THR A 462 14.94 22.47 4.09
CA THR A 462 15.27 22.71 5.51
C THR A 462 16.78 22.70 5.80
N VAL A 463 17.62 22.73 4.75
CA VAL A 463 19.09 22.74 4.86
C VAL A 463 19.53 23.88 5.81
N PRO A 464 20.38 23.60 6.82
CA PRO A 464 20.77 24.59 7.80
C PRO A 464 21.58 25.73 7.19
N LYS A 465 21.43 26.93 7.76
CA LYS A 465 22.20 28.12 7.36
C LYS A 465 23.69 27.97 7.64
N ASP A 466 24.03 27.37 8.77
CA ASP A 466 25.39 26.96 9.04
C ASP A 466 25.59 25.54 8.50
N LEU A 467 26.49 25.41 7.53
CA LEU A 467 26.84 24.14 6.94
C LEU A 467 28.06 23.52 7.65
N SER A 468 28.75 24.22 8.55
CA SER A 468 30.01 23.79 9.18
C SER A 468 29.91 22.45 9.91
N SER A 469 28.72 22.14 10.43
CA SER A 469 28.38 20.86 11.08
C SER A 469 28.12 19.71 10.10
N LEU A 470 28.06 19.97 8.80
CA LEU A 470 27.86 18.97 7.75
C LEU A 470 29.20 18.62 7.07
N SER A 471 29.43 17.34 6.86
CA SER A 471 30.61 16.86 6.13
C SER A 471 30.53 17.22 4.64
N GLU A 472 31.68 17.26 3.96
CA GLU A 472 31.79 17.48 2.51
C GLU A 472 30.95 16.48 1.71
N TYR A 473 30.81 15.25 2.23
CA TYR A 473 30.02 14.19 1.61
C TYR A 473 28.51 14.46 1.68
N VAL A 474 28.04 15.14 2.74
CA VAL A 474 26.63 15.52 2.88
C VAL A 474 26.32 16.80 2.12
N ALA A 475 27.15 17.81 2.29
CA ALA A 475 26.96 19.15 1.74
C ALA A 475 28.30 19.69 1.19
N PRO A 476 28.64 19.38 -0.07
CA PRO A 476 29.88 19.85 -0.68
C PRO A 476 29.99 21.37 -0.64
N ARG A 477 31.19 21.89 -0.35
CA ARG A 477 31.42 23.35 -0.26
C ARG A 477 31.47 24.01 -1.62
N ALA A 478 31.83 23.25 -2.64
CA ALA A 478 31.80 23.67 -4.03
C ALA A 478 30.82 22.78 -4.80
N VAL A 479 29.67 23.35 -5.16
CA VAL A 479 28.74 22.75 -6.12
C VAL A 479 28.68 23.70 -7.32
N PRO A 480 29.48 23.47 -8.36
CA PRO A 480 29.50 24.33 -9.55
C PRO A 480 28.08 24.55 -10.09
N LEU A 481 27.80 25.78 -10.55
CA LEU A 481 26.51 26.24 -11.09
C LEU A 481 25.35 26.40 -10.07
N PHE A 482 25.34 25.67 -8.95
CA PHE A 482 24.21 25.68 -8.00
C PHE A 482 24.53 26.37 -6.66
N GLY A 483 25.79 26.41 -6.25
CA GLY A 483 26.21 26.96 -4.96
C GLY A 483 26.03 26.00 -3.79
N ALA A 484 26.79 26.23 -2.72
CA ALA A 484 26.80 25.37 -1.53
C ALA A 484 25.44 25.33 -0.82
N GLY A 485 25.01 24.13 -0.42
CA GLY A 485 23.75 23.92 0.29
C GLY A 485 22.49 24.08 -0.57
N THR A 486 22.63 24.14 -1.89
CA THR A 486 21.49 24.12 -2.82
C THR A 486 21.11 22.67 -3.13
N ILE A 487 19.84 22.32 -2.90
CA ILE A 487 19.25 21.05 -3.34
C ILE A 487 18.90 21.16 -4.83
N ALA A 488 19.23 20.14 -5.62
CA ALA A 488 18.82 19.99 -7.01
C ALA A 488 18.19 18.60 -7.18
N THR A 489 16.90 18.56 -7.51
CA THR A 489 16.14 17.32 -7.67
C THR A 489 15.31 17.35 -8.94
N THR A 490 15.22 16.24 -9.64
CA THR A 490 14.36 16.11 -10.83
C THR A 490 13.03 15.52 -10.42
N VAL A 491 11.97 16.29 -10.64
CA VAL A 491 10.58 15.87 -10.44
C VAL A 491 10.09 15.24 -11.73
N TYR A 492 9.78 13.96 -11.68
CA TYR A 492 9.09 13.21 -12.74
C TYR A 492 7.61 13.17 -12.43
N PHE A 493 6.80 13.56 -13.40
CA PHE A 493 5.36 13.47 -13.30
C PHE A 493 4.84 12.49 -14.34
N PHE A 494 3.99 11.59 -13.89
CA PHE A 494 3.32 10.56 -14.67
C PHE A 494 1.83 10.89 -14.71
N ALA A 495 1.32 11.16 -15.90
CA ALA A 495 -0.11 11.30 -16.12
C ALA A 495 -0.84 9.95 -15.90
N PRO A 496 -2.15 9.98 -15.64
CA PRO A 496 -2.98 8.79 -15.74
C PRO A 496 -2.77 8.07 -17.07
N GLU A 497 -2.93 6.75 -17.07
CA GLU A 497 -2.79 5.93 -18.28
C GLU A 497 -3.78 6.41 -19.35
N GLY A 498 -3.30 6.60 -20.59
CA GLY A 498 -4.09 7.20 -21.68
C GLY A 498 -4.44 8.68 -21.49
N GLY A 499 -3.99 9.30 -20.40
CA GLY A 499 -4.16 10.72 -20.09
C GLY A 499 -3.11 11.60 -20.76
N SER A 500 -3.31 12.92 -20.64
CA SER A 500 -2.47 13.93 -21.30
C SER A 500 -2.19 15.14 -20.43
N LEU A 501 -1.00 15.72 -20.60
CA LEU A 501 -0.61 16.96 -19.97
C LEU A 501 -1.14 18.18 -20.74
N ARG A 502 -1.90 19.02 -20.05
CA ARG A 502 -2.38 20.30 -20.60
C ARG A 502 -1.35 21.40 -20.38
N TRP A 503 -0.89 21.59 -19.15
CA TRP A 503 0.14 22.58 -18.83
C TRP A 503 0.86 22.27 -17.53
N LEU A 504 2.04 22.89 -17.36
CA LEU A 504 2.81 22.94 -16.13
C LEU A 504 3.11 24.40 -15.79
N SER A 505 3.14 24.73 -14.50
CA SER A 505 3.77 25.94 -14.00
C SER A 505 4.70 25.67 -12.82
N VAL A 506 5.76 26.46 -12.71
CA VAL A 506 6.65 26.50 -11.54
C VAL A 506 6.54 27.90 -10.95
N ASP A 507 6.15 27.98 -9.67
CA ASP A 507 5.91 29.24 -8.94
C ASP A 507 4.96 30.21 -9.68
N GLY A 508 3.98 29.66 -10.39
CA GLY A 508 2.99 30.41 -11.18
C GLY A 508 3.41 30.72 -12.62
N GLU A 509 4.67 30.50 -12.99
CA GLU A 509 5.17 30.75 -14.34
C GLU A 509 5.01 29.52 -15.24
N ARG A 510 4.46 29.72 -16.45
CA ARG A 510 4.24 28.64 -17.42
C ARG A 510 5.54 28.09 -17.97
N GLU A 511 5.68 26.77 -17.92
CA GLU A 511 6.88 26.07 -18.38
C GLU A 511 6.65 25.34 -19.69
N LYS A 512 7.67 25.34 -20.56
CA LYS A 512 7.73 24.42 -21.69
C LYS A 512 8.33 23.10 -21.20
N VAL A 513 7.63 21.99 -21.45
CA VAL A 513 8.11 20.66 -21.08
C VAL A 513 8.26 19.75 -22.29
N VAL A 514 9.30 18.93 -22.26
CA VAL A 514 9.46 17.82 -23.18
C VAL A 514 8.62 16.67 -22.65
N ARG A 515 7.67 16.21 -23.47
CA ARG A 515 6.83 15.05 -23.15
C ARG A 515 7.54 13.80 -23.62
N GLN A 516 7.55 12.80 -22.77
CA GLN A 516 8.02 11.45 -23.06
C GLN A 516 6.88 10.47 -22.81
N SER A 517 7.08 9.23 -23.24
CA SER A 517 6.16 8.14 -22.92
C SER A 517 6.91 7.06 -22.18
N LEU A 518 6.21 6.42 -21.24
CA LEU A 518 6.64 5.20 -20.59
C LEU A 518 5.41 4.35 -20.33
N ASP A 519 5.34 3.17 -20.96
CA ASP A 519 4.28 2.16 -20.75
C ASP A 519 2.86 2.76 -20.85
N GLY A 520 2.58 3.50 -21.94
CA GLY A 520 1.26 4.08 -22.18
C GLY A 520 0.92 5.33 -21.35
N ARG A 521 1.86 5.81 -20.52
CA ARG A 521 1.72 7.06 -19.77
C ARG A 521 2.50 8.19 -20.40
N THR A 522 1.95 9.40 -20.32
CA THR A 522 2.71 10.63 -20.60
C THR A 522 3.56 10.96 -19.39
N VAL A 523 4.87 11.07 -19.59
CA VAL A 523 5.85 11.43 -18.57
C VAL A 523 6.46 12.78 -18.91
N PHE A 524 6.69 13.62 -17.90
CA PHE A 524 7.59 14.76 -18.04
C PHE A 524 8.49 14.87 -16.83
N ALA A 525 9.65 15.51 -17.02
CA ALA A 525 10.63 15.71 -15.97
C ALA A 525 11.05 17.18 -15.90
N ARG A 526 11.22 17.70 -14.69
CA ARG A 526 11.76 19.05 -14.46
C ARG A 526 12.72 19.03 -13.27
N THR A 527 13.95 19.47 -13.49
CA THR A 527 14.90 19.71 -12.40
C THR A 527 14.56 21.02 -11.69
N ILE A 528 14.39 20.94 -10.38
CA ILE A 528 14.08 22.05 -9.49
C ILE A 528 15.25 22.25 -8.54
N THR A 529 15.70 23.49 -8.44
CA THR A 529 16.74 23.89 -7.49
C THR A 529 16.13 24.68 -6.33
N LEU A 530 16.47 24.29 -5.11
CA LEU A 530 16.06 24.96 -3.88
C LEU A 530 17.29 25.45 -3.13
N LYS A 531 17.39 26.76 -2.95
CA LYS A 531 18.33 27.35 -2.00
C LYS A 531 17.89 27.00 -0.57
N ARG A 532 18.81 27.14 0.39
CA ARG A 532 18.54 26.94 1.81
C ARG A 532 17.33 27.76 2.29
N GLY A 533 16.40 27.12 2.97
CA GLY A 533 15.15 27.74 3.45
C GLY A 533 14.12 28.05 2.36
N GLN A 534 14.42 27.80 1.08
CA GLN A 534 13.50 28.08 -0.02
C GLN A 534 12.37 27.05 -0.09
N GLN A 535 11.21 27.51 -0.54
CA GLN A 535 10.11 26.67 -0.99
C GLN A 535 9.86 26.95 -2.48
N ARG A 536 9.52 25.91 -3.24
CA ARG A 536 9.09 25.98 -4.65
C ARG A 536 7.78 25.22 -4.80
N SER A 537 6.92 25.66 -5.71
CA SER A 537 5.65 24.97 -6.01
C SER A 537 5.53 24.68 -7.49
N LEU A 538 5.11 23.47 -7.83
CA LEU A 538 4.78 23.05 -9.19
C LEU A 538 3.28 22.79 -9.26
N THR A 539 2.65 23.24 -10.32
CA THR A 539 1.24 22.95 -10.58
C THR A 539 1.10 22.34 -11.97
N VAL A 540 0.47 21.17 -12.02
CA VAL A 540 0.32 20.35 -13.21
C VAL A 540 -1.15 20.16 -13.49
N ASP A 541 -1.59 20.49 -14.70
CA ASP A 541 -2.96 20.23 -15.14
C ASP A 541 -2.97 19.13 -16.18
N VAL A 542 -3.75 18.09 -15.89
CA VAL A 542 -3.86 16.92 -16.74
C VAL A 542 -5.32 16.58 -17.02
N LEU A 543 -5.55 15.97 -18.17
CA LEU A 543 -6.79 15.29 -18.47
C LEU A 543 -6.54 13.79 -18.34
N ALA A 544 -7.38 13.11 -17.56
CA ALA A 544 -7.33 11.67 -17.36
C ALA A 544 -7.60 10.89 -18.66
N GLY A 545 -7.37 9.57 -18.61
CA GLY A 545 -7.77 8.66 -19.67
C GLY A 545 -9.28 8.52 -19.78
N PRO A 546 -9.79 7.96 -20.90
CA PRO A 546 -11.20 7.60 -21.05
C PRO A 546 -11.69 6.69 -19.91
N GLY A 547 -12.94 6.87 -19.47
CA GLY A 547 -13.58 6.06 -18.44
C GLY A 547 -13.02 6.18 -17.00
N GLN A 548 -12.07 7.10 -16.78
CA GLN A 548 -11.45 7.34 -15.47
C GLN A 548 -12.18 8.45 -14.71
N THR A 549 -13.37 8.16 -14.21
CA THR A 549 -14.24 9.11 -13.48
C THR A 549 -14.25 8.91 -11.97
N GLY A 550 -13.58 7.86 -11.46
CA GLY A 550 -13.47 7.56 -10.04
C GLY A 550 -12.64 8.58 -9.25
N THR A 551 -12.54 8.37 -7.95
CA THR A 551 -11.65 9.17 -7.09
C THR A 551 -10.19 8.98 -7.52
N PRO A 552 -9.41 10.06 -7.74
CA PRO A 552 -8.02 9.94 -8.16
C PRO A 552 -7.15 9.16 -7.18
N GLU A 553 -6.14 8.47 -7.70
CA GLU A 553 -5.04 7.96 -6.90
C GLU A 553 -3.80 8.83 -7.11
N VAL A 554 -3.00 9.01 -6.05
CA VAL A 554 -1.68 9.65 -6.16
C VAL A 554 -0.61 8.74 -5.57
N ARG A 555 0.51 8.64 -6.29
CA ARG A 555 1.70 7.95 -5.83
C ARG A 555 2.88 8.91 -5.83
N THR A 556 3.61 8.97 -4.73
CA THR A 556 4.81 9.81 -4.61
C THR A 556 5.98 9.05 -3.99
N THR A 557 7.19 9.56 -4.22
CA THR A 557 8.40 9.03 -3.60
C THR A 557 8.36 9.16 -2.07
N PRO A 558 8.57 8.09 -1.28
CA PRO A 558 8.69 8.24 0.17
C PRO A 558 9.98 8.98 0.54
N GLY A 559 9.85 10.08 1.28
CA GLY A 559 10.97 10.90 1.75
C GLY A 559 11.36 10.60 3.20
N VAL A 560 12.29 11.39 3.76
CA VAL A 560 12.67 11.30 5.18
C VAL A 560 11.51 11.70 6.10
N ARG A 561 10.79 12.78 5.74
CA ARG A 561 9.65 13.33 6.49
C ARG A 561 8.33 13.31 5.71
N SER A 562 8.39 13.00 4.42
CA SER A 562 7.23 12.86 3.54
C SER A 562 6.85 11.38 3.42
N THR A 563 5.58 11.05 3.55
CA THR A 563 5.07 9.70 3.27
C THR A 563 5.08 9.46 1.75
N GLY A 564 5.05 8.20 1.32
CA GLY A 564 4.85 7.85 -0.10
C GLY A 564 3.42 8.11 -0.62
N LEU A 565 2.62 8.87 0.15
CA LEU A 565 1.21 9.15 -0.08
C LEU A 565 1.00 10.65 -0.28
N GLY A 566 0.05 11.02 -1.14
CA GLY A 566 -0.35 12.41 -1.35
C GLY A 566 -1.79 12.67 -0.92
N ALA A 567 -2.15 13.94 -0.76
CA ALA A 567 -3.51 14.34 -0.46
C ALA A 567 -4.40 14.22 -1.71
N ILE A 568 -5.61 13.70 -1.55
CA ILE A 568 -6.58 13.51 -2.64
C ILE A 568 -7.88 14.19 -2.24
N GLN A 569 -8.51 14.91 -3.19
CA GLN A 569 -9.91 15.30 -3.09
C GLN A 569 -10.80 14.32 -3.85
N THR A 570 -12.04 14.12 -3.38
CA THR A 570 -13.03 13.27 -4.03
C THR A 570 -13.25 13.69 -5.49
N SER A 571 -13.67 12.72 -6.31
CA SER A 571 -14.01 12.95 -7.71
C SER A 571 -15.04 14.08 -7.84
N ALA A 572 -14.91 14.87 -8.91
CA ALA A 572 -15.95 15.84 -9.30
C ALA A 572 -17.03 15.19 -10.19
N CYS A 573 -16.88 13.90 -10.52
CA CYS A 573 -17.81 13.14 -11.37
C CYS A 573 -18.78 12.29 -10.56
N SER A 574 -18.53 12.15 -9.26
CA SER A 574 -19.32 11.39 -8.28
C SER A 574 -20.33 12.26 -7.58
#